data_AF-A0A7G9YF65-F1
#
_entry.id   AF-A0A7G9YF65-F1
#
_cell.length_a   1.000
_cell.length_b   1.000
_cell.length_c   1.000
_cell.angle_alpha   90.00
_cell.angle_beta   90.00
_cell.angle_gamma   90.00
#
_symmetry.space_group_name_H-M   'P 1'
#
loop_
_entity.id
_entity.type
_entity.pdbx_description
1 polymer ?
#
loop_
_entity_poly.entity_id
_entity_poly.type
_entity_poly.pdbx_seq_one_letter_code
_entity_poly.pdbx_strand_id
1 'polypeptide(L)'
;MNLSGITQTLETINIRPDEIHEEQLSEAFHIFLQLIEDLSENNEKLKTENQKLRDEISLMKGEQPKPDIKPSGKKPNVDISSEEERKPKNTPKNKKPKTKKDKIKIDRVVVCEVDKDILPDDAVFKGYQDVVVQEIKIITDNIEYRKEIYYSPSQNKTYMGKTPSEIEGEFGPGVKSTVLTLKHVANVSESKIHEFMDNFDIHIAPSTISRILTKNKELFHREKADIFRAGLLSTGYQQMDDTSSNVHSQNHYALESFATLITPLILQLRERIV
;
A
#
# COMPACT_ATOMS: atom_id res chain seq x y z
N MET A 1 37.11 28.24 17.01
CA MET A 1 37.91 28.29 15.77
C MET A 1 37.10 27.64 14.66
N ASN A 2 36.90 28.31 13.53
CA ASN A 2 36.16 27.74 12.38
C ASN A 2 37.08 26.78 11.61
N LEU A 3 36.59 25.60 11.24
CA LEU A 3 37.32 24.58 10.45
C LEU A 3 37.94 25.22 9.19
N SER A 4 37.18 26.08 8.51
CA SER A 4 37.65 26.81 7.32
C SER A 4 38.85 27.71 7.60
N GLY A 5 38.96 28.29 8.80
CA GLY A 5 40.09 29.14 9.17
C GLY A 5 41.34 28.33 9.52
N ILE A 6 41.17 27.14 10.09
CA ILE A 6 42.27 26.21 10.39
C ILE A 6 42.84 25.63 9.09
N THR A 7 41.99 25.22 8.14
CA THR A 7 42.44 24.68 6.85
C THR A 7 43.26 25.72 6.07
N GLN A 8 42.80 26.98 6.02
CA GLN A 8 43.55 28.07 5.37
C GLN A 8 44.90 28.35 6.04
N THR A 9 44.99 28.26 7.37
CA THR A 9 46.27 28.44 8.06
C THR A 9 47.22 27.28 7.79
N LEU A 10 46.72 26.04 7.77
CA LEU A 10 47.52 24.86 7.43
C LEU A 10 48.03 24.91 5.98
N GLU A 11 47.21 25.33 5.02
CA GLU A 11 47.62 25.53 3.62
C GLU A 11 48.69 26.62 3.48
N THR A 12 48.61 27.69 4.27
CA THR A 12 49.60 28.79 4.27
C THR A 12 50.95 28.34 4.84
N ILE A 13 50.92 27.46 5.84
CA ILE A 13 52.11 26.99 6.56
C ILE A 13 52.89 25.94 5.74
N ASN A 14 52.24 25.21 4.82
CA ASN A 14 52.83 24.30 3.82
C ASN A 14 53.98 23.40 4.37
N ILE A 15 53.78 22.85 5.57
CA ILE A 15 54.74 21.94 6.20
C ILE A 15 54.67 20.57 5.50
N ARG A 16 55.81 20.10 5.03
CA ARG A 16 55.99 18.73 4.53
C ARG A 16 56.80 17.95 5.56
N PRO A 17 56.18 17.00 6.29
CA PRO A 17 56.85 16.23 7.35
C PRO A 17 58.13 15.53 6.87
N ASP A 18 58.14 15.10 5.60
CA ASP A 18 59.25 14.37 4.96
C ASP A 18 60.46 15.25 4.59
N GLU A 19 60.30 16.58 4.61
CA GLU A 19 61.35 17.54 4.22
C GLU A 19 61.99 18.22 5.45
N ILE A 20 61.59 17.84 6.68
CA ILE A 20 62.13 18.38 7.93
C ILE A 20 63.51 17.78 8.20
N HIS A 21 64.54 18.63 8.24
CA HIS A 21 65.95 18.20 8.38
C HIS A 21 66.35 17.83 9.83
N GLU A 22 65.51 18.15 10.81
CA GLU A 22 65.71 17.87 12.24
C GLU A 22 64.95 16.60 12.64
N GLU A 23 65.69 15.51 12.87
CA GLU A 23 65.17 14.15 13.08
C GLU A 23 64.18 14.06 14.25
N GLN A 24 64.49 14.72 15.37
CA GLN A 24 63.61 14.76 16.56
C GLN A 24 62.28 15.48 16.29
N LEU A 25 62.30 16.51 15.44
CA LEU A 25 61.11 17.28 15.10
C LEU A 25 60.21 16.47 14.16
N SER A 26 60.80 15.80 13.16
CA SER A 26 60.09 14.91 12.24
C SER A 26 59.39 13.76 12.98
N GLU A 27 60.10 13.09 13.89
CA GLU A 27 59.53 12.01 14.71
C GLU A 27 58.37 12.50 15.60
N ALA A 28 58.51 13.66 16.25
CA ALA A 28 57.45 14.25 17.05
C ALA A 28 56.19 14.58 16.21
N PHE A 29 56.36 15.09 14.97
CA PHE A 29 55.24 15.33 14.07
C PHE A 29 54.52 14.03 13.69
N HIS A 30 55.25 12.97 13.36
CA HIS A 30 54.65 11.67 13.05
C HIS A 30 53.83 11.11 14.23
N ILE A 31 54.36 11.21 15.44
CA ILE A 31 53.65 10.78 16.66
C ILE A 31 52.38 11.62 16.88
N PHE A 32 52.44 12.93 16.67
CA PHE A 32 51.25 13.79 16.77
C PHE A 32 50.19 13.46 15.72
N LEU A 33 50.59 13.20 14.47
CA LEU A 33 49.67 12.80 13.40
C LEU A 33 48.97 11.47 13.74
N GLN A 34 49.73 10.48 14.22
CA GLN A 34 49.18 9.20 14.65
C GLN A 34 48.21 9.36 15.83
N LEU A 35 48.54 10.21 16.82
CA LEU A 35 47.66 10.50 17.94
C LEU A 35 46.36 11.19 17.50
N ILE A 36 46.45 12.12 16.53
CA ILE A 36 45.27 12.80 15.98
C ILE A 36 44.38 11.81 15.23
N GLU A 37 44.96 10.87 14.48
CA GLU A 37 44.24 9.82 13.78
C GLU A 37 43.49 8.92 14.78
N ASP A 38 44.19 8.41 15.80
CA ASP A 38 43.59 7.59 16.86
C ASP A 38 42.48 8.35 17.61
N LEU A 39 42.69 9.63 17.91
CA LEU A 39 41.68 10.48 18.55
C LEU A 39 40.46 10.69 17.65
N SER A 40 40.65 10.88 16.35
CA SER A 40 39.57 11.04 15.38
C SER A 40 38.75 9.75 15.25
N GLU A 41 39.41 8.59 15.16
CA GLU A 41 38.75 7.29 15.09
C GLU A 41 37.92 7.02 16.35
N ASN A 42 38.49 7.27 17.53
CA ASN A 42 37.79 7.11 18.80
C ASN A 42 36.60 8.07 18.94
N ASN A 43 36.72 9.30 18.42
CA ASN A 43 35.62 10.27 18.43
C ASN A 43 34.45 9.82 17.54
N GLU A 44 34.74 9.28 16.36
CA GLU A 44 33.70 8.72 15.49
C GLU A 44 33.03 7.49 16.14
N LYS A 45 33.80 6.57 16.74
CA LYS A 45 33.24 5.44 17.51
C LYS A 45 32.30 5.94 18.62
N LEU A 46 32.74 6.91 19.42
CA LEU A 46 31.93 7.52 20.48
C LEU A 46 30.66 8.20 19.96
N LYS A 47 30.73 8.92 18.84
CA LYS A 47 29.54 9.52 18.22
C LYS A 47 28.53 8.46 17.78
N THR A 48 29.01 7.37 17.17
CA THR A 48 28.11 6.28 16.73
C THR A 48 27.45 5.59 17.91
N GLU A 49 28.19 5.33 18.99
CA GLU A 49 27.64 4.73 20.20
C GLU A 49 26.66 5.67 20.91
N ASN A 50 26.97 6.96 21.00
CA ASN A 50 26.05 7.95 21.58
C ASN A 50 24.74 8.04 20.78
N GLN A 51 24.81 7.94 19.46
CA GLN A 51 23.63 7.91 18.61
C GLN A 51 22.77 6.65 18.85
N LYS A 52 23.40 5.47 18.94
CA LYS A 52 22.70 4.21 19.28
C LYS A 52 21.98 4.29 20.63
N LEU A 53 22.65 4.80 21.65
CA LEU A 53 22.05 4.96 22.99
C LEU A 53 20.88 5.94 22.98
N ARG A 54 20.96 7.03 22.20
CA ARG A 54 19.85 7.97 22.03
C ARG A 54 18.65 7.33 21.33
N ASP A 55 18.90 6.50 20.33
CA ASP A 55 17.85 5.79 19.60
C ASP A 55 17.17 4.73 20.49
N GLU A 56 17.95 4.03 21.32
CA GLU A 56 17.43 3.06 22.30
C GLU A 56 16.59 3.74 23.40
N ILE A 57 17.02 4.89 23.91
CA ILE A 57 16.24 5.72 24.84
C ILE A 57 14.92 6.18 24.21
N SER A 58 14.93 6.54 22.92
CA SER A 58 13.73 7.00 22.21
C SER A 58 12.74 5.84 22.01
N LEU A 59 13.24 4.65 21.66
CA LEU A 59 12.45 3.43 21.56
C LEU A 59 11.82 3.05 22.92
N MET A 60 12.58 3.11 24.01
CA MET A 60 12.08 2.87 25.36
C MET A 60 11.01 3.88 25.79
N LYS A 61 11.04 5.09 25.23
CA LYS A 61 10.03 6.15 25.45
C LYS A 61 8.81 6.03 24.52
N GLY A 62 8.79 5.06 23.60
CA GLY A 62 7.72 4.87 22.63
C GLY A 62 7.75 5.81 21.43
N GLU A 63 8.85 6.55 21.24
CA GLU A 63 9.08 7.43 20.10
C GLU A 63 9.87 6.68 19.01
N GLN A 64 9.72 7.09 17.74
CA GLN A 64 10.50 6.48 16.66
C GLN A 64 11.96 6.96 16.70
N PRO A 65 12.93 6.07 16.40
CA PRO A 65 14.34 6.46 16.31
C PRO A 65 14.56 7.46 15.19
N LYS A 66 15.68 8.19 15.25
CA LYS A 66 15.99 9.23 14.28
C LYS A 66 16.06 8.62 12.86
N PRO A 67 15.30 9.13 11.88
CA PRO A 67 15.31 8.58 10.53
C PRO A 67 16.69 8.80 9.87
N ASP A 68 17.19 7.77 9.19
CA ASP A 68 18.42 7.84 8.41
C ASP A 68 18.18 8.67 7.14
N ILE A 69 18.49 9.97 7.24
CA ILE A 69 18.38 10.90 6.12
C ILE A 69 19.66 10.80 5.31
N LYS A 70 19.61 10.09 4.18
CA LYS A 70 20.71 10.10 3.20
C LYS A 70 21.01 11.55 2.78
N PRO A 71 22.30 11.94 2.65
CA PRO A 71 22.64 13.30 2.26
C PRO A 71 22.07 13.59 0.86
N SER A 72 21.08 14.48 0.81
CA SER A 72 20.57 15.01 -0.45
C SER A 72 21.68 15.81 -1.13
N GLY A 73 22.09 15.40 -2.34
CA GLY A 73 22.96 16.21 -3.17
C GLY A 73 22.32 17.60 -3.35
N LYS A 74 23.04 18.66 -2.95
CA LYS A 74 22.59 20.05 -3.08
C LYS A 74 22.37 20.36 -4.56
N LYS A 75 21.12 20.34 -5.03
CA LYS A 75 20.72 21.13 -6.20
C LYS A 75 20.48 22.57 -5.72
N PRO A 76 20.88 23.59 -6.48
CA PRO A 76 20.57 24.98 -6.14
C PRO A 76 19.05 25.14 -6.01
N ASN A 77 18.65 26.01 -5.08
CA ASN A 77 17.26 26.34 -4.74
C ASN A 77 16.57 26.99 -5.95
N VAL A 78 16.09 26.17 -6.88
CA VAL A 78 15.15 26.60 -7.90
C VAL A 78 13.78 26.39 -7.30
N ASP A 79 12.97 27.44 -7.23
CA ASP A 79 11.56 27.32 -6.90
C ASP A 79 10.88 26.47 -8.00
N ILE A 80 10.60 25.20 -7.67
CA ILE A 80 9.94 24.24 -8.56
C ILE A 80 8.43 24.21 -8.28
N SER A 81 7.89 25.26 -7.65
CA SER A 81 6.46 25.36 -7.36
C SER A 81 5.67 25.55 -8.65
N SER A 82 4.77 24.61 -8.96
CA SER A 82 3.80 24.70 -10.05
C SER A 82 2.62 25.64 -9.73
N GLU A 83 2.82 26.63 -8.84
CA GLU A 83 1.78 27.57 -8.43
C GLU A 83 1.25 28.40 -9.61
N GLU A 84 2.11 28.76 -10.56
CA GLU A 84 1.74 29.57 -11.73
C GLU A 84 0.93 28.77 -12.77
N GLU A 85 1.07 27.45 -12.82
CA GLU A 85 0.24 26.58 -13.69
C GLU A 85 -1.13 26.23 -13.06
N ARG A 86 -1.34 26.60 -11.79
CA ARG A 86 -2.55 26.27 -11.05
C ARG A 86 -3.66 27.23 -11.45
N LYS A 87 -4.54 26.81 -12.37
CA LYS A 87 -5.77 27.55 -12.74
C LYS A 87 -6.48 28.07 -11.48
N PRO A 88 -6.76 29.38 -11.36
CA PRO A 88 -7.44 29.93 -10.19
C PRO A 88 -8.82 29.30 -10.11
N LYS A 89 -9.08 28.58 -9.02
CA LYS A 89 -10.34 27.88 -8.77
C LYS A 89 -11.42 28.87 -8.30
N ASN A 90 -11.59 29.97 -9.04
CA ASN A 90 -12.62 30.97 -8.77
C ASN A 90 -13.91 30.56 -9.50
N THR A 91 -14.51 29.48 -9.00
CA THR A 91 -15.97 29.39 -9.01
C THR A 91 -16.37 28.86 -7.64
N PRO A 92 -17.11 29.61 -6.82
CA PRO A 92 -17.74 29.05 -5.64
C PRO A 92 -18.75 28.03 -6.16
N LYS A 93 -18.33 26.76 -6.25
CA LYS A 93 -19.26 25.66 -6.42
C LYS A 93 -20.12 25.69 -5.18
N ASN A 94 -21.32 26.24 -5.31
CA ASN A 94 -22.44 26.02 -4.41
C ASN A 94 -22.70 24.51 -4.38
N LYS A 95 -21.86 23.79 -3.62
CA LYS A 95 -22.11 22.41 -3.24
C LYS A 95 -23.23 22.51 -2.21
N LYS A 96 -24.46 22.55 -2.71
CA LYS A 96 -25.60 22.10 -1.91
C LYS A 96 -25.17 20.73 -1.35
N PRO A 97 -25.14 20.53 -0.03
CA PRO A 97 -24.80 19.23 0.52
C PRO A 97 -25.81 18.25 -0.06
N LYS A 98 -25.40 17.46 -1.05
CA LYS A 98 -26.22 16.37 -1.55
C LYS A 98 -26.42 15.45 -0.36
N THR A 99 -27.65 15.39 0.14
CA THR A 99 -28.08 14.45 1.15
C THR A 99 -27.64 13.06 0.69
N LYS A 100 -26.77 12.41 1.48
CA LYS A 100 -26.18 11.12 1.13
C LYS A 100 -27.24 10.03 0.89
N LYS A 101 -28.47 10.25 1.40
CA LYS A 101 -29.63 9.36 1.31
C LYS A 101 -29.98 9.00 -0.14
N ASP A 102 -29.94 9.96 -1.07
CA ASP A 102 -30.36 9.73 -2.46
C ASP A 102 -29.42 8.80 -3.24
N LYS A 103 -28.26 8.46 -2.66
CA LYS A 103 -27.28 7.53 -3.26
C LYS A 103 -27.39 6.12 -2.73
N ILE A 104 -28.19 5.89 -1.68
CA ILE A 104 -28.30 4.59 -1.02
C ILE A 104 -29.42 3.82 -1.70
N LYS A 105 -29.08 2.69 -2.36
CA LYS A 105 -30.08 1.75 -2.86
C LYS A 105 -30.74 1.06 -1.66
N ILE A 106 -32.07 0.98 -1.66
CA ILE A 106 -32.83 0.26 -0.64
C ILE A 106 -33.10 -1.16 -1.15
N ASP A 107 -32.49 -2.16 -0.52
CA ASP A 107 -32.69 -3.57 -0.91
C ASP A 107 -33.92 -4.20 -0.24
N ARG A 108 -34.35 -3.67 0.91
CA ARG A 108 -35.52 -4.15 1.67
C ARG A 108 -36.17 -2.99 2.43
N VAL A 109 -37.50 -2.91 2.39
CA VAL A 109 -38.31 -2.02 3.24
C VAL A 109 -38.98 -2.86 4.31
N VAL A 110 -38.85 -2.47 5.57
CA VAL A 110 -39.55 -3.07 6.70
C VAL A 110 -40.41 -1.99 7.34
N VAL A 111 -41.70 -2.26 7.48
CA VAL A 111 -42.63 -1.35 8.16
C VAL A 111 -42.56 -1.64 9.65
N CYS A 112 -42.17 -0.64 10.43
CA CYS A 112 -42.23 -0.69 11.89
C CYS A 112 -43.63 -0.25 12.33
N GLU A 113 -44.53 -1.20 12.52
CA GLU A 113 -45.88 -0.92 13.01
C GLU A 113 -45.82 -0.40 14.45
N VAL A 114 -46.64 0.61 14.75
CA VAL A 114 -46.83 1.09 16.12
C VAL A 114 -47.78 0.12 16.82
N ASP A 115 -47.43 -0.27 18.04
CA ASP A 115 -48.33 -1.03 18.89
C ASP A 115 -49.64 -0.26 19.10
N LYS A 116 -50.78 -0.91 18.84
CA LYS A 116 -52.08 -0.23 18.86
C LYS A 116 -52.59 -0.03 20.29
N ASP A 117 -52.11 -0.80 21.26
CA ASP A 117 -52.56 -0.72 22.65
C ASP A 117 -52.01 0.54 23.36
N ILE A 118 -50.96 1.16 22.83
CA ILE A 118 -50.40 2.43 23.33
C ILE A 118 -51.00 3.66 22.64
N LEU A 119 -51.82 3.45 21.59
CA LEU A 119 -52.41 4.56 20.85
C LEU A 119 -53.67 5.04 21.56
N PRO A 120 -53.86 6.36 21.72
CA PRO A 120 -55.14 6.90 22.16
C PRO A 120 -56.22 6.69 21.09
N ASP A 121 -57.49 6.69 21.49
CA ASP A 121 -58.64 6.43 20.60
C ASP A 121 -58.78 7.44 19.45
N ASP A 122 -58.19 8.63 19.60
CA ASP A 122 -58.18 9.70 18.60
C ASP A 122 -56.97 9.63 17.65
N ALA A 123 -56.09 8.64 17.80
CA ALA A 123 -54.90 8.49 16.98
C ALA A 123 -55.27 8.18 15.52
N VAL A 124 -54.84 9.06 14.61
CA VAL A 124 -55.02 8.90 13.16
C VAL A 124 -53.69 8.60 12.50
N PHE A 125 -53.70 7.63 11.57
CA PHE A 125 -52.54 7.32 10.76
C PHE A 125 -52.15 8.52 9.86
N LYS A 126 -50.93 9.03 10.03
CA LYS A 126 -50.40 10.21 9.32
C LYS A 126 -49.44 9.88 8.17
N GLY A 127 -49.04 8.62 8.02
CA GLY A 127 -48.03 8.16 7.06
C GLY A 127 -46.78 7.60 7.74
N TYR A 128 -45.75 7.34 6.95
CA TYR A 128 -44.48 6.78 7.41
C TYR A 128 -43.37 7.84 7.45
N GLN A 129 -42.44 7.66 8.39
CA GLN A 129 -41.19 8.41 8.42
C GLN A 129 -40.03 7.46 8.11
N ASP A 130 -39.32 7.72 7.02
CA ASP A 130 -38.25 6.82 6.56
C ASP A 130 -36.96 6.99 7.37
N VAL A 131 -36.48 5.87 7.93
CA VAL A 131 -35.16 5.74 8.53
C VAL A 131 -34.37 4.71 7.73
N VAL A 132 -33.29 5.16 7.07
CA VAL A 132 -32.42 4.30 6.27
C VAL A 132 -31.21 3.89 7.11
N VAL A 133 -31.04 2.59 7.32
CA VAL A 133 -29.88 1.98 7.98
C VAL A 133 -29.11 1.14 6.96
N GLN A 134 -27.78 1.28 6.93
CA GLN A 134 -26.91 0.46 6.08
C GLN A 134 -26.32 -0.68 6.90
N GLU A 135 -26.57 -1.91 6.45
CA GLU A 135 -26.07 -3.13 7.09
C GLU A 135 -25.29 -3.96 6.07
N ILE A 136 -24.39 -4.81 6.57
CA ILE A 136 -23.69 -5.81 5.75
C ILE A 136 -24.11 -7.21 6.20
N LYS A 137 -24.49 -8.06 5.24
CA LYS A 137 -24.76 -9.48 5.48
C LYS A 137 -23.65 -10.30 4.88
N ILE A 138 -22.95 -11.06 5.72
CA ILE A 138 -21.96 -12.05 5.29
C ILE A 138 -22.56 -13.41 5.61
N ILE A 139 -22.93 -14.14 4.56
CA ILE A 139 -23.54 -15.47 4.64
C ILE A 139 -22.92 -16.37 3.57
N THR A 140 -22.89 -17.67 3.83
CA THR A 140 -22.45 -18.66 2.85
C THR A 140 -23.57 -18.98 1.86
N ASP A 141 -23.19 -19.28 0.62
CA ASP A 141 -24.09 -19.73 -0.44
C ASP A 141 -23.48 -21.01 -1.05
N ASN A 142 -23.76 -22.15 -0.41
CA ASN A 142 -23.18 -23.44 -0.76
C ASN A 142 -24.10 -24.18 -1.74
N ILE A 143 -23.58 -24.53 -2.92
CA ILE A 143 -24.36 -25.16 -4.00
C ILE A 143 -23.83 -26.58 -4.28
N GLU A 144 -24.69 -27.59 -4.14
CA GLU A 144 -24.38 -28.99 -4.49
C GLU A 144 -24.73 -29.27 -5.97
N TYR A 145 -23.72 -29.42 -6.83
CA TYR A 145 -23.92 -29.77 -8.24
C TYR A 145 -23.97 -31.29 -8.43
N ARG A 146 -25.19 -31.83 -8.58
CA ARG A 146 -25.40 -33.26 -8.90
C ARG A 146 -25.27 -33.50 -10.40
N LYS A 147 -24.22 -34.20 -10.78
CA LYS A 147 -23.93 -34.51 -12.18
C LYS A 147 -24.58 -35.85 -12.54
N GLU A 148 -25.42 -35.86 -13.57
CA GLU A 148 -25.93 -37.12 -14.12
C GLU A 148 -24.79 -37.95 -14.71
N ILE A 149 -24.79 -39.25 -14.44
CA ILE A 149 -23.80 -40.21 -14.93
C ILE A 149 -24.55 -41.35 -15.61
N TYR A 150 -24.28 -41.57 -16.89
CA TYR A 150 -24.79 -42.69 -17.66
C TYR A 150 -23.63 -43.57 -18.10
N TYR A 151 -23.72 -44.87 -17.84
CA TYR A 151 -22.77 -45.86 -18.34
C TYR A 151 -23.36 -46.57 -19.56
N SER A 152 -22.58 -46.70 -20.63
CA SER A 152 -22.92 -47.49 -21.81
C SER A 152 -22.07 -48.77 -21.83
N PRO A 153 -22.62 -49.93 -21.44
CA PRO A 153 -21.89 -51.19 -21.44
C PRO A 153 -21.42 -51.60 -22.83
N SER A 154 -22.22 -51.31 -23.87
CA SER A 154 -21.89 -51.68 -25.26
C SER A 154 -20.70 -50.90 -25.81
N GLN A 155 -20.52 -49.66 -25.37
CA GLN A 155 -19.41 -48.79 -25.78
C GLN A 155 -18.28 -48.76 -24.76
N ASN A 156 -18.43 -49.46 -23.62
CA ASN A 156 -17.53 -49.40 -22.47
C ASN A 156 -17.16 -47.96 -22.06
N LYS A 157 -18.16 -47.06 -22.04
CA LYS A 157 -17.96 -45.62 -21.87
C LYS A 157 -18.94 -45.00 -20.89
N THR A 158 -18.44 -44.10 -20.04
CA THR A 158 -19.24 -43.30 -19.11
C THR A 158 -19.43 -41.89 -19.66
N TYR A 159 -20.68 -41.44 -19.66
CA TYR A 159 -21.09 -40.09 -19.98
C TYR A 159 -21.46 -39.38 -18.68
N MET A 160 -20.95 -38.17 -18.49
CA MET A 160 -21.19 -37.38 -17.30
C MET A 160 -21.62 -35.96 -17.69
N GLY A 161 -22.61 -35.42 -16.98
CA GLY A 161 -23.01 -34.01 -17.11
C GLY A 161 -21.82 -33.07 -16.95
N LYS A 162 -21.86 -31.90 -17.59
CA LYS A 162 -20.82 -30.88 -17.46
C LYS A 162 -21.20 -29.92 -16.32
N THR A 163 -20.23 -29.55 -15.51
CA THR A 163 -20.38 -28.44 -14.55
C THR A 163 -20.35 -27.12 -15.34
N PRO A 164 -21.07 -26.06 -14.91
CA PRO A 164 -20.96 -24.74 -15.51
C PRO A 164 -19.50 -24.30 -15.63
N SER A 165 -19.13 -23.70 -16.77
CA SER A 165 -17.74 -23.32 -17.07
C SER A 165 -17.19 -22.25 -16.12
N GLU A 166 -18.05 -21.51 -15.43
CA GLU A 166 -17.64 -20.50 -14.45
C GLU A 166 -17.08 -21.12 -13.16
N ILE A 167 -17.31 -22.42 -12.93
CA ILE A 167 -16.94 -23.12 -11.69
C ILE A 167 -15.70 -23.96 -11.94
N GLU A 168 -14.55 -23.36 -11.67
CA GLU A 168 -13.26 -24.05 -11.68
C GLU A 168 -12.81 -24.37 -10.25
N GLY A 169 -12.77 -25.66 -9.91
CA GLY A 169 -12.38 -26.14 -8.58
C GLY A 169 -13.51 -26.07 -7.54
N GLU A 170 -13.12 -26.06 -6.26
CA GLU A 170 -14.04 -26.16 -5.12
C GLU A 170 -14.65 -24.81 -4.71
N PHE A 171 -13.99 -23.70 -5.05
CA PHE A 171 -14.38 -22.36 -4.61
C PHE A 171 -14.90 -21.52 -5.78
N GLY A 172 -16.10 -20.96 -5.59
CA GLY A 172 -16.73 -20.07 -6.56
C GLY A 172 -16.06 -18.69 -6.69
N PRO A 173 -16.50 -17.87 -7.66
CA PRO A 173 -15.95 -16.55 -7.92
C PRO A 173 -16.10 -15.58 -6.74
N GLY A 174 -17.16 -15.69 -5.94
CA GLY A 174 -17.39 -14.86 -4.75
C GLY A 174 -16.28 -15.02 -3.69
N VAL A 175 -15.90 -16.26 -3.37
CA VAL A 175 -14.80 -16.53 -2.43
C VAL A 175 -13.48 -16.05 -2.99
N LYS A 176 -13.18 -16.36 -4.26
CA LYS A 176 -11.93 -15.95 -4.93
C LYS A 176 -11.77 -14.43 -4.98
N SER A 177 -12.83 -13.71 -5.34
CA SER A 177 -12.81 -12.23 -5.38
C SER A 177 -12.69 -11.62 -3.99
N THR A 178 -13.31 -12.21 -2.97
CA THR A 178 -13.17 -11.77 -1.57
C THR A 178 -11.73 -11.93 -1.09
N VAL A 179 -11.09 -13.08 -1.33
CA VAL A 179 -9.67 -13.31 -1.00
C VAL A 179 -8.76 -12.26 -1.67
N LEU A 180 -8.97 -11.99 -2.96
CA LEU A 180 -8.19 -10.99 -3.70
C LEU A 180 -8.42 -9.57 -3.15
N THR A 181 -9.65 -9.23 -2.81
CA THR A 181 -10.01 -7.93 -2.24
C THR A 181 -9.36 -7.74 -0.88
N LEU A 182 -9.45 -8.74 0.00
CA LEU A 182 -8.83 -8.67 1.33
C LEU A 182 -7.31 -8.53 1.22
N LYS A 183 -6.67 -9.25 0.29
CA LYS A 183 -5.22 -9.18 0.12
C LYS A 183 -4.76 -7.86 -0.50
N HIS A 184 -5.37 -7.44 -1.60
CA HIS A 184 -4.84 -6.33 -2.42
C HIS A 184 -5.46 -4.97 -2.09
N VAL A 185 -6.72 -4.94 -1.63
CA VAL A 185 -7.41 -3.68 -1.30
C VAL A 185 -7.29 -3.38 0.20
N ALA A 186 -7.52 -4.38 1.05
CA ALA A 186 -7.49 -4.22 2.50
C ALA A 186 -6.12 -4.56 3.13
N ASN A 187 -5.15 -5.03 2.34
CA ASN A 187 -3.80 -5.39 2.76
C ASN A 187 -3.73 -6.39 3.93
N VAL A 188 -4.68 -7.33 3.97
CA VAL A 188 -4.79 -8.35 5.03
C VAL A 188 -3.78 -9.48 4.76
N SER A 189 -3.16 -10.01 5.82
CA SER A 189 -2.23 -11.15 5.72
C SER A 189 -2.96 -12.45 5.38
N GLU A 190 -2.29 -13.41 4.74
CA GLU A 190 -2.94 -14.69 4.34
C GLU A 190 -3.50 -15.46 5.53
N SER A 191 -2.80 -15.44 6.67
CA SER A 191 -3.27 -16.08 7.91
C SER A 191 -4.56 -15.40 8.45
N LYS A 192 -4.66 -14.08 8.35
CA LYS A 192 -5.89 -13.36 8.74
C LYS A 192 -7.02 -13.53 7.75
N ILE A 193 -6.72 -13.69 6.45
CA ILE A 193 -7.71 -14.08 5.45
C ILE A 193 -8.25 -15.48 5.76
N HIS A 194 -7.39 -16.43 6.11
CA HIS A 194 -7.81 -17.76 6.53
C HIS A 194 -8.73 -17.72 7.76
N GLU A 195 -8.31 -17.02 8.81
CA GLU A 195 -9.12 -16.82 10.03
C GLU A 195 -10.48 -16.18 9.71
N PHE A 196 -10.50 -15.17 8.82
CA PHE A 196 -11.73 -14.56 8.37
C PHE A 196 -12.65 -15.58 7.69
N MET A 197 -12.13 -16.40 6.76
CA MET A 197 -12.94 -17.39 6.04
C MET A 197 -13.50 -18.46 6.98
N ASP A 198 -12.69 -18.94 7.91
CA ASP A 198 -13.08 -19.96 8.89
C ASP A 198 -14.20 -19.44 9.83
N ASN A 199 -14.12 -18.18 10.25
CA ASN A 199 -15.17 -17.53 11.07
C ASN A 199 -16.52 -17.41 10.36
N PHE A 200 -16.57 -17.53 9.03
CA PHE A 200 -17.80 -17.51 8.24
C PHE A 200 -18.12 -18.88 7.63
N ASP A 201 -17.65 -19.97 8.24
CA ASP A 201 -17.90 -21.35 7.81
C ASP A 201 -17.44 -21.66 6.37
N ILE A 202 -16.41 -20.95 5.89
CA ILE A 202 -15.76 -21.24 4.60
C ILE A 202 -14.50 -22.06 4.87
N HIS A 203 -14.62 -23.38 4.70
CA HIS A 203 -13.50 -24.31 4.91
C HIS A 203 -12.49 -24.24 3.75
N ILE A 204 -11.45 -23.43 3.91
CA ILE A 204 -10.40 -23.25 2.90
C ILE A 204 -9.01 -23.45 3.49
N ALA A 205 -8.19 -24.27 2.83
CA ALA A 205 -6.81 -24.47 3.25
C ALA A 205 -5.95 -23.21 2.99
N PRO A 206 -4.94 -22.90 3.84
CA PRO A 206 -4.01 -21.79 3.61
C PRO A 206 -3.29 -21.86 2.25
N SER A 207 -2.93 -23.07 1.81
CA SER A 207 -2.28 -23.30 0.51
C SER A 207 -3.19 -22.94 -0.66
N THR A 208 -4.51 -23.13 -0.52
CA THR A 208 -5.49 -22.74 -1.52
C THR A 208 -5.64 -21.22 -1.61
N ILE A 209 -5.60 -20.51 -0.48
CA ILE A 209 -5.54 -19.03 -0.47
C ILE A 209 -4.32 -18.55 -1.24
N SER A 210 -3.14 -19.08 -0.94
CA SER A 210 -1.90 -18.73 -1.65
C SER A 210 -2.01 -19.01 -3.16
N ARG A 211 -2.63 -20.14 -3.55
CA ARG A 211 -2.88 -20.47 -4.95
C ARG A 211 -3.83 -19.47 -5.63
N ILE A 212 -4.91 -19.06 -4.96
CA ILE A 212 -5.85 -18.05 -5.46
C ILE A 212 -5.13 -16.72 -5.70
N LEU A 213 -4.16 -16.36 -4.84
CA LEU A 213 -3.41 -15.11 -4.96
C LEU A 213 -2.33 -15.16 -6.05
N THR A 214 -1.74 -16.33 -6.32
CA THR A 214 -0.54 -16.44 -7.18
C THR A 214 -0.79 -17.05 -8.56
N LYS A 215 -1.81 -17.90 -8.74
CA LYS A 215 -2.04 -18.63 -9.99
C LYS A 215 -3.10 -17.97 -10.88
N ASN A 216 -3.06 -18.32 -12.17
CA ASN A 216 -4.01 -17.90 -13.22
C ASN A 216 -4.18 -16.37 -13.32
N LYS A 217 -3.06 -15.62 -13.29
CA LYS A 217 -3.04 -14.14 -13.33
C LYS A 217 -2.80 -13.54 -14.70
N GLU A 218 -2.77 -14.35 -15.76
CA GLU A 218 -2.49 -13.90 -17.13
C GLU A 218 -3.46 -12.84 -17.66
N LEU A 219 -4.72 -12.89 -17.20
CA LEU A 219 -5.69 -11.84 -17.53
C LEU A 219 -5.27 -10.50 -16.90
N PHE A 220 -4.97 -10.50 -15.60
CA PHE A 220 -4.52 -9.29 -14.89
C PHE A 220 -3.18 -8.76 -15.40
N HIS A 221 -2.25 -9.64 -15.80
CA HIS A 221 -1.00 -9.21 -16.42
C HIS A 221 -1.23 -8.50 -17.76
N ARG A 222 -2.18 -8.99 -18.57
CA ARG A 222 -2.60 -8.30 -19.80
C ARG A 222 -3.28 -6.97 -19.50
N GLU A 223 -4.24 -6.93 -18.57
CA GLU A 223 -4.92 -5.68 -18.19
C GLU A 223 -3.93 -4.64 -17.67
N LYS A 224 -2.96 -5.04 -16.84
CA LYS A 224 -1.89 -4.16 -16.37
C LYS A 224 -1.10 -3.59 -17.55
N ALA A 225 -0.72 -4.42 -18.52
CA ALA A 225 0.01 -3.98 -19.71
C ALA A 225 -0.81 -3.03 -20.58
N ASP A 226 -2.11 -3.30 -20.75
CA ASP A 226 -3.03 -2.47 -21.53
C ASP A 226 -3.25 -1.11 -20.86
N ILE A 227 -3.46 -1.08 -19.53
CA ILE A 227 -3.58 0.15 -18.75
C ILE A 227 -2.29 0.96 -18.84
N PHE A 228 -1.14 0.31 -18.70
CA PHE A 228 0.16 0.97 -18.82
C PHE A 228 0.35 1.59 -20.21
N ARG A 229 0.04 0.84 -21.28
CA ARG A 229 0.12 1.34 -22.66
C ARG A 229 -0.85 2.50 -22.90
N ALA A 230 -2.07 2.41 -22.39
CA ALA A 230 -3.05 3.49 -22.50
C ALA A 230 -2.57 4.74 -21.74
N GLY A 231 -2.01 4.58 -20.55
CA GLY A 231 -1.40 5.65 -19.77
C GLY A 231 -0.26 6.34 -20.52
N LEU A 232 0.64 5.56 -21.10
CA LEU A 232 1.78 6.05 -21.90
C LEU A 232 1.35 6.93 -23.08
N LEU A 233 0.27 6.54 -23.77
CA LEU A 233 -0.27 7.25 -24.94
C LEU A 233 -1.12 8.48 -24.56
N SER A 234 -1.60 8.56 -23.32
CA SER A 234 -2.58 9.58 -22.90
C SER A 234 -1.95 10.93 -22.54
N THR A 235 -0.68 10.97 -22.13
CA THR A 235 -0.02 12.19 -21.65
C THR A 235 1.41 12.29 -22.19
N GLY A 236 1.83 13.52 -22.55
CA GLY A 236 3.22 13.82 -22.90
C GLY A 236 4.18 13.88 -21.70
N TYR A 237 3.63 13.83 -20.48
CA TYR A 237 4.37 13.87 -19.21
C TYR A 237 4.03 12.63 -18.39
N GLN A 238 5.06 12.01 -17.81
CA GLN A 238 4.94 10.83 -16.95
C GLN A 238 5.70 11.11 -15.68
N GLN A 239 5.07 10.88 -14.54
CA GLN A 239 5.74 10.93 -13.25
C GLN A 239 6.27 9.54 -12.94
N MET A 240 7.51 9.44 -12.47
CA MET A 240 8.12 8.19 -12.01
C MET A 240 8.42 8.31 -10.53
N ASP A 241 8.01 7.32 -9.75
CA ASP A 241 8.36 7.15 -8.36
C ASP A 241 9.09 5.81 -8.18
N ASP A 242 9.93 5.69 -7.16
CA ASP A 242 10.66 4.46 -6.85
C ASP A 242 10.26 3.97 -5.47
N THR A 243 9.73 2.75 -5.41
CA THR A 243 9.42 2.06 -4.16
C THR A 243 10.41 0.93 -3.93
N SER A 244 11.24 1.07 -2.90
CA SER A 244 12.13 -0.01 -2.47
C SER A 244 11.37 -1.07 -1.68
N SER A 245 11.65 -2.34 -1.94
CA SER A 245 11.18 -3.48 -1.16
C SER A 245 12.34 -4.42 -0.87
N ASN A 246 12.31 -5.11 0.28
CA ASN A 246 13.30 -6.13 0.58
C ASN A 246 12.68 -7.52 0.35
N VAL A 247 13.35 -8.35 -0.46
CA VAL A 247 12.93 -9.72 -0.76
C VAL A 247 14.11 -10.63 -0.49
N HIS A 248 13.98 -11.57 0.44
CA HIS A 248 15.05 -12.50 0.86
C HIS A 248 16.38 -11.79 1.22
N SER A 249 16.30 -10.69 1.98
CA SER A 249 17.45 -9.89 2.39
C SER A 249 18.16 -9.15 1.24
N GLN A 250 17.55 -9.09 0.05
CA GLN A 250 18.02 -8.28 -1.08
C GLN A 250 17.08 -7.11 -1.30
N ASN A 251 17.63 -5.92 -1.52
CA ASN A 251 16.84 -4.73 -1.83
C ASN A 251 16.50 -4.72 -3.31
N HIS A 252 15.20 -4.63 -3.61
CA HIS A 252 14.64 -4.47 -4.94
C HIS A 252 13.98 -3.09 -5.04
N TYR A 253 14.04 -2.49 -6.23
CA TYR A 253 13.45 -1.19 -6.52
C TYR A 253 12.36 -1.38 -7.55
N ALA A 254 11.16 -0.92 -7.25
CA ALA A 254 10.00 -0.97 -8.13
C ALA A 254 9.71 0.45 -8.60
N LEU A 255 9.94 0.71 -9.90
CA LEU A 255 9.62 1.98 -10.52
C LEU A 255 8.13 2.01 -10.88
N GLU A 256 7.36 2.85 -10.21
CA GLU A 256 5.96 3.11 -10.51
C GLU A 256 5.84 4.38 -11.35
N SER A 257 5.26 4.23 -12.55
CA SER A 257 5.01 5.35 -13.45
C SER A 257 3.54 5.75 -13.39
N PHE A 258 3.28 6.98 -12.95
CA PHE A 258 1.96 7.57 -12.85
C PHE A 258 1.70 8.47 -14.06
N ALA A 259 0.69 8.11 -14.85
CA ALA A 259 0.07 9.03 -15.80
C ALA A 259 -1.01 9.84 -15.07
N THR A 260 -1.04 11.17 -15.25
CA THR A 260 -1.85 12.13 -14.47
C THR A 260 -3.37 12.08 -14.75
N LEU A 261 -3.94 10.91 -15.06
CA LEU A 261 -5.37 10.73 -15.33
C LEU A 261 -5.93 9.43 -14.71
N ILE A 262 -5.70 9.18 -13.42
CA ILE A 262 -6.38 8.09 -12.68
C ILE A 262 -7.73 8.56 -12.09
N THR A 263 -8.56 9.26 -12.88
CA THR A 263 -9.91 9.63 -12.41
C THR A 263 -11.04 9.18 -13.34
N PRO A 264 -10.87 9.13 -14.68
CA PRO A 264 -11.92 8.59 -15.55
C PRO A 264 -11.92 7.06 -15.62
N LEU A 265 -10.76 6.39 -15.55
CA LEU A 265 -10.66 4.95 -15.86
C LEU A 265 -11.16 4.04 -14.73
N ILE A 266 -10.99 4.44 -13.46
CA ILE A 266 -11.54 3.71 -12.30
C ILE A 266 -13.08 3.70 -12.34
N LEU A 267 -13.69 4.74 -12.93
CA LEU A 267 -15.15 4.79 -13.08
C LEU A 267 -15.65 3.76 -14.12
N GLN A 268 -14.89 3.53 -15.19
CA GLN A 268 -15.24 2.55 -16.23
C GLN A 268 -15.07 1.09 -15.78
N LEU A 269 -14.10 0.80 -14.89
CA LEU A 269 -13.94 -0.54 -14.29
C LEU A 269 -15.07 -0.88 -13.30
N ARG A 270 -15.69 0.13 -12.68
CA ARG A 270 -16.82 -0.07 -11.77
C ARG A 270 -18.11 -0.49 -12.49
N GLU A 271 -18.26 -0.15 -13.77
CA GLU A 271 -19.44 -0.50 -14.59
C GLU A 271 -19.34 -1.88 -15.26
N ARG A 272 -18.17 -2.54 -15.22
CA ARG A 272 -17.97 -3.88 -15.81
C ARG A 272 -17.95 -5.02 -14.79
N ILE A 273 -18.08 -4.71 -13.49
CA ILE A 273 -18.09 -5.68 -12.38
C ILE A 273 -19.52 -5.84 -11.80
N VAL A 274 -20.54 -5.29 -12.48
CA VAL A 274 -21.97 -5.61 -12.26
C VAL A 274 -22.46 -6.39 -13.47
#